data_AF-A0A260YT58-F1
#
_entry.id   AF-A0A260YT58-F1
#
_cell.length_a   1.000
_cell.length_b   1.000
_cell.length_c   1.000
_cell.angle_alpha   90.00
_cell.angle_beta   90.00
_cell.angle_gamma   90.00
#
_symmetry.space_group_name_H-M   'P 1'
#
loop_
_entity.id
_entity.type
_entity.pdbx_description
1 polymer ?
#
loop_
_entity_poly.entity_id
_entity_poly.type
_entity_poly.pdbx_seq_one_letter_code
_entity_poly.pdbx_strand_id
1 'polypeptide(L)'
;MDWDRVALLYETSAQDYPLSIINDVETAINEYETYGVNVVVKQALPSGDANDAQYISVLNRIKSRCRIIILVVQTATPRRKYLRMITEQNMANEEYVHILLGLRSIGF
;
A
#
# COMPACT_ATOMS: atom_id res chain seq x y z
N MET A 1 -16.66 -5.45 12.10
CA MET A 1 -15.62 -4.95 11.17
C MET A 1 -14.48 -5.92 11.29
N ASP A 2 -14.22 -6.68 10.24
CA ASP A 2 -13.18 -7.71 10.26
C ASP A 2 -11.85 -7.02 9.89
N TRP A 3 -11.09 -6.66 10.93
CA TRP A 3 -9.77 -6.00 10.85
C TRP A 3 -8.65 -6.99 10.49
N ASP A 4 -9.00 -8.19 10.05
CA ASP A 4 -8.07 -9.23 9.60
C ASP A 4 -7.63 -9.04 8.14
N ARG A 5 -8.35 -8.25 7.32
CA ARG A 5 -8.06 -8.11 5.89
C ARG A 5 -7.15 -6.92 5.61
N VAL A 6 -6.01 -7.17 4.95
CA VAL A 6 -5.01 -6.15 4.62
C VAL A 6 -4.72 -6.08 3.13
N ALA A 7 -4.45 -4.86 2.63
CA ALA A 7 -3.89 -4.64 1.30
C ALA A 7 -2.41 -4.26 1.41
N LEU A 8 -1.58 -4.89 0.58
CA LEU A 8 -0.16 -4.65 0.41
C LEU A 8 0.07 -3.93 -0.93
N LEU A 9 0.55 -2.70 -0.85
CA LEU A 9 0.85 -1.86 -2.00
C LEU A 9 2.33 -1.48 -2.02
N TYR A 10 2.92 -1.42 -3.20
CA TYR A 10 4.32 -1.02 -3.36
C TYR A 10 4.54 -0.24 -4.65
N GLU A 11 5.53 0.64 -4.63
CA GLU A 11 6.02 1.33 -5.84
C GLU A 11 6.90 0.41 -6.69
N THR A 12 6.81 0.49 -8.01
CA THR A 12 7.79 -0.15 -8.90
C THR A 12 9.11 0.63 -8.86
N SER A 13 10.22 -0.05 -8.59
CA SER A 13 11.55 0.57 -8.51
C SER A 13 12.56 -0.25 -9.31
N ALA A 14 13.57 0.40 -9.88
CA ALA A 14 14.62 -0.28 -10.64
C ALA A 14 15.46 -1.25 -9.80
N GLN A 15 15.49 -1.06 -8.48
CA GLN A 15 16.23 -1.90 -7.54
C GLN A 15 15.33 -2.92 -6.82
N ASP A 16 14.04 -3.02 -7.21
CA ASP A 16 13.02 -3.87 -6.58
C ASP A 16 12.89 -3.75 -5.06
N TYR A 17 13.45 -2.69 -4.48
CA TYR A 17 13.50 -2.49 -3.04
C TYR A 17 12.11 -2.42 -2.37
N PRO A 18 11.12 -1.69 -2.91
CA PRO A 18 9.77 -1.68 -2.34
C PRO A 18 9.10 -3.05 -2.36
N LEU A 19 9.39 -3.85 -3.40
CA LEU A 19 8.91 -5.21 -3.52
C LEU A 19 9.57 -6.13 -2.49
N SER A 20 10.87 -5.95 -2.20
CA SER A 20 11.53 -6.69 -1.13
C SER A 20 10.86 -6.43 0.22
N ILE A 21 10.67 -5.16 0.60
CA ILE A 21 10.04 -4.82 1.89
C ILE A 21 8.63 -5.41 1.99
N ILE A 22 7.82 -5.30 0.92
CA ILE A 22 6.45 -5.79 0.99
C ILE A 22 6.41 -7.32 1.11
N ASN A 23 7.39 -8.03 0.54
CA ASN A 23 7.55 -9.48 0.72
C ASN A 23 7.95 -9.82 2.16
N ASP A 24 8.83 -9.04 2.76
CA ASP A 24 9.22 -9.23 4.17
C ASP A 24 8.02 -9.01 5.10
N VAL A 25 7.20 -7.99 4.83
CA VAL A 25 5.95 -7.74 5.56
C VAL A 25 4.96 -8.89 5.40
N GLU A 26 4.76 -9.40 4.19
CA GLU A 26 3.89 -10.54 3.94
C GLU A 26 4.38 -11.79 4.67
N THR A 27 5.70 -12.02 4.69
CA THR A 27 6.32 -13.14 5.42
C THR A 27 6.06 -13.02 6.92
N ALA A 28 6.33 -11.84 7.49
CA ALA A 28 6.09 -11.59 8.92
C ALA A 28 4.61 -11.72 9.32
N ILE A 29 3.69 -11.35 8.43
CA ILE A 29 2.25 -11.55 8.62
C ILE A 29 1.90 -13.04 8.64
N ASN A 30 2.44 -13.81 7.69
CA ASN A 30 2.16 -15.24 7.57
C ASN A 30 2.79 -16.09 8.68
N GLU A 31 3.92 -15.65 9.24
CA GLU A 31 4.59 -16.31 10.38
C GLU A 31 3.90 -16.04 11.72
N TYR A 32 3.01 -15.04 11.78
CA TYR A 32 2.35 -14.66 13.02
C TYR A 32 1.11 -15.53 13.28
N GLU A 33 1.25 -16.52 14.17
CA GLU A 33 0.22 -17.54 14.41
C GLU A 33 -0.92 -17.11 15.35
N THR A 34 -0.75 -16.03 16.11
CA THR A 34 -1.70 -15.64 17.18
C THR A 34 -2.99 -15.01 16.65
N TYR A 35 -2.90 -14.25 15.55
CA TYR A 35 -4.06 -13.59 14.92
C TYR A 35 -3.97 -13.80 13.41
N GLY A 36 -4.98 -14.43 12.81
CA GLY A 36 -5.03 -14.65 11.37
C GLY A 36 -5.25 -13.33 10.63
N VAL A 37 -4.23 -12.88 9.91
CA VAL A 37 -4.30 -11.70 9.04
C VAL A 37 -4.28 -12.18 7.58
N ASN A 38 -5.29 -11.77 6.81
CA ASN A 38 -5.53 -12.15 5.44
C ASN A 38 -5.07 -11.06 4.48
N VAL A 39 -4.01 -11.34 3.70
CA VAL A 39 -3.60 -10.48 2.59
C VAL A 39 -4.58 -10.65 1.43
N VAL A 40 -5.45 -9.67 1.20
CA VAL A 40 -6.52 -9.76 0.18
C VAL A 40 -6.18 -9.08 -1.14
N VAL A 41 -5.19 -8.20 -1.12
CA VAL A 41 -4.68 -7.48 -2.28
C VAL A 41 -3.18 -7.32 -2.09
N LYS A 42 -2.39 -7.77 -3.07
CA LYS A 42 -0.97 -7.44 -3.19
C LYS A 42 -0.70 -6.96 -4.61
N GLN A 43 -0.32 -5.70 -4.78
CA GLN A 43 -0.10 -5.14 -6.12
C GLN A 43 0.82 -3.92 -6.14
N ALA A 44 1.60 -3.82 -7.22
CA ALA A 44 2.34 -2.62 -7.58
C ALA A 44 1.40 -1.46 -7.96
N LEU A 45 1.65 -0.27 -7.42
CA LEU A 45 0.96 0.94 -7.84
C LEU A 45 1.41 1.35 -9.25
N PRO A 46 0.47 1.70 -10.15
CA PRO A 46 0.82 2.23 -11.45
C PRO A 46 1.68 3.49 -11.32
N SER A 47 2.84 3.49 -11.96
CA SER A 47 3.77 4.62 -11.98
C SER A 47 3.45 5.58 -13.14
N GLY A 48 3.76 6.86 -12.99
CA GLY A 48 3.53 7.89 -14.00
C GLY A 48 2.13 8.52 -13.99
N ASP A 49 2.03 9.72 -14.55
CA ASP A 49 0.83 10.57 -14.47
C ASP A 49 -0.30 10.17 -15.43
N ALA A 50 0.02 9.47 -16.51
CA ALA A 50 -0.99 8.97 -17.46
C ALA A 50 -1.81 7.78 -16.93
N ASN A 51 -1.42 7.20 -15.78
CA ASN A 51 -1.98 5.94 -15.27
C ASN A 51 -3.02 6.14 -14.15
N ASP A 52 -3.60 7.34 -14.03
CA ASP A 52 -4.57 7.67 -12.98
C ASP A 52 -5.81 6.77 -13.00
N ALA A 53 -6.31 6.39 -14.18
CA ALA A 53 -7.45 5.47 -14.30
C ALA A 53 -7.15 4.07 -13.73
N GLN A 54 -5.95 3.54 -14.00
CA GLN A 54 -5.49 2.25 -13.45
C GLN A 54 -5.29 2.36 -11.93
N TYR A 55 -4.76 3.49 -11.47
CA TYR A 55 -4.56 3.76 -10.06
C TYR A 55 -5.90 3.76 -9.30
N ILE A 56 -6.90 4.46 -9.84
CA ILE A 56 -8.26 4.49 -9.28
C ILE A 56 -8.89 3.10 -9.28
N SER A 57 -8.68 2.30 -10.33
CA SER A 57 -9.14 0.91 -10.37
C SER A 57 -8.56 0.07 -9.22
N VAL A 58 -7.27 0.22 -8.93
CA VAL A 58 -6.61 -0.47 -7.79
C VAL A 58 -7.22 -0.02 -6.46
N LEU A 59 -7.42 1.29 -6.26
CA LEU A 59 -8.05 1.81 -5.05
C LEU A 59 -9.48 1.31 -4.88
N ASN A 60 -10.30 1.30 -5.93
CA ASN A 60 -11.67 0.79 -5.88
C ASN A 60 -11.71 -0.71 -5.54
N ARG A 61 -10.76 -1.49 -6.04
CA ARG A 61 -10.64 -2.90 -5.65
C ARG A 61 -10.30 -3.06 -4.17
N ILE A 62 -9.47 -2.18 -3.61
CA ILE A 62 -9.15 -2.18 -2.17
C ILE A 62 -10.37 -1.78 -1.35
N LYS A 63 -11.08 -0.73 -1.73
CA LYS A 63 -12.29 -0.24 -1.04
C LYS A 63 -13.37 -1.32 -0.88
N SER A 64 -13.48 -2.25 -1.82
CA SER A 64 -14.44 -3.36 -1.73
C SER A 64 -13.99 -4.53 -0.85
N ARG A 65 -12.72 -4.58 -0.42
CA ARG A 65 -12.12 -5.78 0.21
C ARG A 65 -11.54 -5.57 1.59
N CYS A 66 -10.94 -4.41 1.86
CA CYS A 66 -10.27 -4.14 3.13
C CYS A 66 -10.29 -2.66 3.51
N ARG A 67 -9.82 -2.38 4.72
CA ARG A 67 -9.71 -1.05 5.33
C ARG A 67 -8.30 -0.71 5.83
N ILE A 68 -7.45 -1.72 5.99
CA ILE A 68 -6.03 -1.54 6.31
C ILE A 68 -5.22 -1.62 5.01
N ILE A 69 -4.41 -0.60 4.76
CA ILE A 69 -3.53 -0.51 3.59
C ILE A 69 -2.10 -0.28 4.06
N ILE A 70 -1.21 -1.21 3.76
CA ILE A 70 0.23 -1.09 3.96
C ILE A 70 0.84 -0.70 2.62
N LEU A 71 1.55 0.42 2.59
CA LEU A 71 2.15 0.99 1.39
C LEU A 71 3.66 1.14 1.55
N VAL A 72 4.44 0.64 0.59
CA VAL A 72 5.87 0.91 0.48
C VAL A 72 6.15 1.87 -0.68
N VAL A 73 6.66 3.07 -0.36
CA VAL A 73 7.05 4.10 -1.35
C VAL A 73 8.38 4.73 -0.96
N GLN A 74 9.26 4.97 -1.94
CA GLN A 74 10.61 5.48 -1.67
C GLN A 74 10.68 7.00 -1.73
N THR A 75 10.08 7.59 -2.76
CA THR A 75 10.26 9.02 -3.06
C THR A 75 9.04 9.85 -2.66
N ALA A 76 9.22 11.18 -2.61
CA ALA A 76 8.16 12.11 -2.22
C ALA A 76 7.03 12.18 -3.27
N THR A 77 7.35 12.00 -4.56
CA THR A 77 6.40 12.15 -5.67
C THR A 77 5.28 11.09 -5.65
N PRO A 78 5.56 9.77 -5.63
CA PRO A 78 4.56 8.72 -5.49
C PRO A 78 3.78 8.82 -4.18
N ARG A 79 4.46 9.22 -3.09
CA ARG A 79 3.81 9.44 -1.79
C ARG A 79 2.75 10.53 -1.87
N ARG A 80 3.10 11.68 -2.45
CA ARG A 80 2.17 12.80 -2.64
C ARG A 80 1.02 12.40 -3.56
N LYS A 81 1.30 11.68 -4.64
CA LYS A 81 0.28 11.15 -5.55
C LYS A 81 -0.67 10.22 -4.81
N TYR A 82 -0.16 9.27 -4.03
CA TYR A 82 -0.99 8.37 -3.23
C TYR A 82 -1.93 9.14 -2.29
N LEU A 83 -1.40 10.09 -1.51
CA LEU A 83 -2.20 10.91 -0.59
C LEU A 83 -3.30 11.68 -1.33
N ARG A 84 -3.00 12.26 -2.50
CA ARG A 84 -4.02 12.92 -3.34
C ARG A 84 -5.11 11.94 -3.77
N MET A 85 -4.72 10.77 -4.31
CA MET A 85 -5.65 9.79 -4.87
C MET A 85 -6.56 9.19 -3.79
N ILE A 86 -6.05 8.89 -2.58
CA ILE A 86 -6.90 8.38 -1.48
C ILE A 86 -7.90 9.45 -1.02
N THR A 87 -7.54 10.74 -1.02
CA THR A 87 -8.46 11.83 -0.68
C THR A 87 -9.55 11.97 -1.74
N GLU A 88 -9.18 11.99 -3.03
CA GLU A 88 -10.12 12.05 -4.14
C GLU A 88 -11.08 10.85 -4.17
N GLN A 89 -10.63 9.69 -3.70
CA GLN A 89 -11.44 8.49 -3.58
C GLN A 89 -12.15 8.36 -2.22
N ASN A 90 -12.19 9.38 -1.36
CA ASN A 90 -12.83 9.32 -0.05
C ASN A 90 -12.36 8.12 0.82
N MET A 91 -11.05 7.84 0.77
CA MET A 91 -10.38 6.84 1.60
C MET A 91 -9.59 7.49 2.74
N ALA A 92 -9.61 8.82 2.88
CA ALA A 92 -8.91 9.54 3.94
C ALA A 92 -9.78 9.80 5.19
N ASN A 93 -10.78 8.94 5.44
CA ASN A 93 -11.72 9.07 6.56
C ASN A 93 -11.41 8.03 7.67
N GLU A 94 -12.20 8.04 8.74
CA GLU A 94 -12.01 7.16 9.90
C GLU A 94 -12.18 5.66 9.63
N GLU A 95 -12.70 5.27 8.46
CA GLU A 95 -12.81 3.85 8.09
C GLU A 95 -11.48 3.23 7.67
N TYR A 96 -10.50 4.03 7.24
CA TYR A 96 -9.27 3.52 6.62
C TYR A 96 -8.03 3.80 7.45
N VAL A 97 -7.14 2.81 7.51
CA VAL A 97 -5.82 2.93 8.12
C VAL A 97 -4.77 2.75 7.04
N HIS A 98 -3.94 3.78 6.84
CA HIS A 98 -2.85 3.76 5.87
C HIS A 98 -1.50 3.73 6.60
N ILE A 99 -0.79 2.61 6.50
CA ILE A 99 0.54 2.41 7.07
C ILE A 99 1.55 2.63 5.96
N LEU A 100 2.28 3.75 6.01
CA LEU A 100 3.32 4.06 5.02
C LEU A 100 4.67 3.61 5.54
N LEU A 101 5.24 2.60 4.87
CA LEU A 101 6.60 2.13 5.07
C LEU A 101 7.51 2.85 4.08
N GLY A 102 8.52 3.53 4.62
CA GLY A 102 9.53 4.20 3.81
C GLY A 102 10.78 4.43 4.62
N LEU A 103 11.94 4.09 4.05
CA LEU A 103 13.22 4.43 4.65
C LEU A 103 13.49 5.92 4.42
N ARG A 104 13.63 6.69 5.50
CA ARG A 104 14.36 7.97 5.43
C ARG A 104 15.82 7.60 5.13
N SER A 105 16.34 8.04 3.99
CA SER A 105 17.78 8.08 3.79
C SER A 105 18.42 8.78 4.99
N ILE A 106 19.24 8.06 5.74
CA ILE A 106 20.25 8.69 6.59
C ILE A 106 21.38 8.98 5.62
N GLY A 107 21.55 10.26 5.27
CA GLY A 107 22.69 10.69 4.46
C GLY A 107 23.98 10.31 5.16
N PHE A 108 24.92 9.74 4.41
CA PHE A 108 26.33 9.68 4.79
C PHE A 108 27.04 10.92 4.28
#